data_AF-A0A397ZS76-F1
#
_entry.id   AF-A0A397ZS76-F1
#
_cell.length_a   1.000
_cell.length_b   1.000
_cell.length_c   1.000
_cell.angle_alpha   90.00
_cell.angle_beta   90.00
_cell.angle_gamma   90.00
#
_symmetry.space_group_name_H-M   'P 1'
#
loop_
_entity.id
_entity.type
_entity.pdbx_description
1 polymer ?
#
loop_
_entity_poly.entity_id
_entity_poly.type
_entity_poly.pdbx_seq_one_letter_code
_entity_poly.pdbx_strand_id
1 'polypeptide(L)'
;MHLCRPYQKDALLEFKNEFHYNVMAGKTESWRNNTDCCSWKGISCDPKTGNVVELDLQDSFLNGPLRSNSSLFRLQHLQTLDLGLNNLTGN
;
A
#
# COMPACT_ATOMS: atom_id res chain seq x y z
N MET A 1 7.95 15.89 11.83
CA MET A 1 7.65 14.76 10.93
C MET A 1 6.42 14.07 11.50
N HIS A 2 5.29 14.14 10.81
CA HIS A 2 4.04 13.53 11.29
C HIS A 2 4.05 12.03 10.97
N LEU A 3 3.82 11.21 11.98
CA LEU A 3 3.76 9.76 11.86
C LEU A 3 2.54 9.35 11.02
N CYS A 4 2.67 8.26 10.27
CA CYS A 4 1.54 7.60 9.61
C CYS A 4 0.43 7.29 10.60
N ARG A 5 -0.83 7.50 10.18
CA ARG A 5 -1.99 7.21 11.02
C ARG A 5 -2.16 5.69 11.19
N PRO A 6 -2.49 5.20 12.41
CA PRO A 6 -2.63 3.76 12.65
C PRO A 6 -3.58 3.05 11.67
N TYR A 7 -4.75 3.63 11.39
CA TYR A 7 -5.72 3.02 10.48
C TYR A 7 -5.22 2.93 9.03
N GLN A 8 -4.36 3.86 8.59
CA GLN A 8 -3.77 3.82 7.25
C GLN A 8 -2.69 2.75 7.17
N LYS A 9 -1.85 2.65 8.21
CA LYS A 9 -0.86 1.58 8.35
C LYS A 9 -1.54 0.21 8.30
N ASP A 10 -2.63 0.04 9.05
CA ASP A 10 -3.37 -1.22 9.11
C ASP A 10 -4.01 -1.55 7.76
N ALA A 11 -4.58 -0.56 7.07
CA ALA A 11 -5.10 -0.72 5.71
C ALA A 11 -4.02 -1.15 4.71
N LEU A 12 -2.83 -0.59 4.78
CA LEU A 12 -1.70 -1.00 3.92
C LEU A 12 -1.25 -2.44 4.23
N LEU A 13 -1.11 -2.81 5.50
CA LEU A 13 -0.73 -4.17 5.88
C LEU A 13 -1.79 -5.18 5.47
N GLU A 14 -3.08 -4.86 5.58
CA GLU A 14 -4.16 -5.68 5.07
C GLU A 14 -4.10 -5.81 3.55
N PHE A 15 -3.91 -4.69 2.83
CA PHE A 15 -3.82 -4.67 1.37
C PHE A 15 -2.72 -5.59 0.85
N LYS A 16 -1.54 -5.56 1.48
CA LYS A 16 -0.43 -6.47 1.18
C LYS A 16 -0.84 -7.95 1.27
N ASN A 17 -1.69 -8.30 2.24
CA ASN A 17 -2.11 -9.68 2.49
C ASN A 17 -3.32 -10.11 1.63
N GLU A 18 -3.89 -9.23 0.80
CA GLU A 18 -4.99 -9.59 -0.11
C GLU A 18 -4.51 -10.36 -1.36
N PHE A 19 -3.23 -10.24 -1.70
CA PHE A 19 -2.63 -10.88 -2.87
C PHE A 19 -1.96 -12.21 -2.51
N HIS A 20 -1.89 -13.13 -3.46
CA HIS A 20 -1.22 -14.41 -3.23
C HIS A 20 0.26 -14.17 -2.90
N TYR A 21 0.74 -14.79 -1.82
CA TYR A 21 2.11 -14.65 -1.32
C TYR A 21 3.11 -15.11 -2.38
N ASN A 22 3.62 -14.19 -3.18
CA ASN A 22 4.80 -14.45 -4.00
C ASN A 22 6.03 -14.11 -3.14
N VAL A 23 7.02 -15.00 -3.13
CA VAL A 23 8.21 -14.94 -2.27
C VAL A 23 9.11 -13.74 -2.60
N MET A 24 8.76 -12.96 -3.63
CA MET A 24 9.46 -11.75 -4.10
C MET A 24 8.56 -10.51 -3.94
N ALA A 25 8.38 -10.02 -2.71
CA ALA A 25 7.36 -9.03 -2.34
C ALA A 25 7.75 -7.55 -2.63
N GLY A 26 8.51 -7.29 -3.70
CA GLY A 26 8.80 -5.97 -4.27
C GLY A 26 8.96 -4.81 -3.26
N LYS A 27 8.23 -3.71 -3.46
CA LYS A 27 8.25 -2.55 -2.56
C LYS A 27 7.63 -2.87 -1.17
N THR A 28 6.69 -3.81 -1.12
CA THR A 28 5.97 -4.20 0.11
C THR A 28 6.82 -4.98 1.13
N GLU A 29 8.05 -5.40 0.78
CA GLU A 29 9.01 -6.00 1.72
C GLU A 29 9.38 -5.06 2.88
N SER A 30 9.38 -3.75 2.61
CA SER A 30 9.67 -2.73 3.61
C SER A 30 8.53 -2.55 4.63
N TRP A 31 7.35 -3.10 4.35
CA TRP A 31 6.15 -2.86 5.14
C TRP A 31 6.18 -3.74 6.39
N ARG A 32 6.49 -3.13 7.54
CA ARG A 32 6.63 -3.82 8.83
C ARG A 32 5.79 -3.14 9.91
N ASN A 33 5.03 -3.93 10.67
CA ASN A 33 4.08 -3.43 11.65
C ASN A 33 4.67 -2.45 12.68
N ASN A 34 5.95 -2.61 13.04
CA ASN A 34 6.66 -1.79 14.02
C ASN A 34 7.39 -0.57 13.45
N THR A 35 7.11 -0.18 12.20
CA THR A 35 7.76 0.96 11.53
C THR A 35 6.72 1.95 11.01
N ASP A 36 7.13 3.20 10.82
CA ASP A 36 6.26 4.25 10.27
C ASP A 36 5.98 4.00 8.79
N CYS A 37 4.69 3.91 8.41
CA CYS A 37 4.32 3.61 7.03
C CYS A 37 4.77 4.68 6.04
N CYS A 38 4.95 5.93 6.49
CA CYS A 38 5.46 7.01 5.66
C CYS A 38 6.95 6.86 5.30
N SER A 39 7.64 5.88 5.91
CA SER A 39 9.02 5.51 5.57
C SER A 39 9.11 4.26 4.69
N TRP A 40 7.97 3.62 4.38
CA TRP A 40 7.95 2.43 3.55
C TRP A 40 8.21 2.77 2.08
N LYS A 41 8.84 1.84 1.36
CA LYS A 41 9.00 1.96 -0.09
C LYS A 41 7.63 2.01 -0.75
N GLY A 42 7.49 2.89 -1.73
CA GLY A 42 6.26 3.07 -2.49
C GLY A 42 5.18 3.87 -1.78
N ILE A 43 5.49 4.52 -0.65
CA ILE A 43 4.52 5.33 0.10
C ILE A 43 5.03 6.76 0.23
N SER A 44 4.19 7.73 -0.15
CA SER A 44 4.39 9.14 0.20
C SER A 44 3.25 9.61 1.08
N CYS A 45 3.59 10.39 2.12
CA CYS A 45 2.63 11.01 3.02
C CYS A 45 2.66 12.53 2.90
N ASP A 46 1.52 13.16 3.14
CA ASP A 46 1.42 14.60 3.34
C ASP A 46 2.21 14.99 4.61
N PRO A 47 3.22 15.89 4.49
CA PRO A 47 4.12 16.21 5.59
C PRO A 47 3.46 17.02 6.72
N LYS A 48 2.27 17.58 6.51
CA LYS A 48 1.51 18.36 7.50
C LYS A 48 0.49 17.50 8.24
N THR A 49 -0.15 16.55 7.56
CA THR A 49 -1.27 15.78 8.10
C THR A 49 -0.92 14.33 8.47
N GLY A 50 0.22 13.83 7.97
CA GLY A 50 0.64 12.43 8.10
C GLY A 50 -0.23 11.47 7.30
N ASN A 51 -1.08 11.98 6.41
CA ASN A 51 -1.96 11.16 5.58
C ASN A 51 -1.17 10.57 4.42
N VAL A 52 -1.35 9.27 4.16
CA VAL A 52 -0.88 8.64 2.91
C VAL A 52 -1.58 9.30 1.70
N VAL A 53 -0.79 9.82 0.77
CA VAL A 53 -1.27 10.50 -0.45
C VAL A 53 -0.82 9.81 -1.73
N GLU A 54 0.20 8.96 -1.67
CA GLU A 54 0.70 8.20 -2.81
C GLU A 54 0.97 6.76 -2.42
N LEU A 55 0.55 5.85 -3.29
CA LEU A 55 0.90 4.45 -3.26
C LEU A 55 1.44 4.03 -4.63
N ASP A 56 2.76 3.91 -4.71
CA ASP A 56 3.47 3.40 -5.88
C ASP A 56 3.93 1.97 -5.61
N LEU A 57 3.21 1.02 -6.20
CA LEU A 57 3.52 -0.40 -6.20
C LEU A 57 3.78 -0.91 -7.61
N GLN A 58 4.22 -0.04 -8.52
CA GLN A 58 4.66 -0.47 -9.84
C GLN A 58 5.72 -1.57 -9.72
N ASP A 59 5.58 -2.63 -10.52
CA ASP A 59 6.52 -3.77 -10.57
C ASP A 59 6.78 -4.40 -9.18
N SER A 60 5.73 -4.53 -8.38
CA SER A 60 5.82 -5.09 -7.01
C SER A 60 5.37 -6.54 -6.93
N PHE A 61 5.31 -7.24 -8.07
CA PHE A 61 4.95 -8.65 -8.19
C PHE A 61 3.60 -9.01 -7.56
N LEU A 62 2.67 -8.05 -7.46
CA LEU A 62 1.32 -8.30 -6.97
C LEU A 62 0.60 -9.25 -7.92
N ASN A 63 0.00 -10.29 -7.37
CA ASN A 63 -0.66 -11.34 -8.13
C ASN A 63 -2.04 -11.66 -7.54
N GLY A 64 -3.06 -11.59 -8.40
CA GLY A 64 -4.42 -11.96 -8.04
C GLY A 64 -5.43 -10.82 -8.24
N PRO A 65 -6.68 -11.03 -7.80
CA PRO A 65 -7.76 -10.08 -8.06
C PRO A 65 -7.68 -8.85 -7.15
N LEU A 66 -7.81 -7.66 -7.72
CA LEU A 66 -8.09 -6.44 -6.95
C LEU A 66 -9.59 -6.41 -6.62
N ARG A 67 -9.94 -6.78 -5.40
CA ARG A 67 -11.35 -6.91 -4.98
C ARG A 67 -11.98 -5.55 -4.71
N SER A 68 -13.28 -5.41 -5.00
CA SER A 68 -14.03 -4.18 -4.75
C SER A 68 -14.14 -3.79 -3.27
N ASN A 69 -13.89 -4.73 -2.36
CA ASN A 69 -13.84 -4.50 -0.91
C ASN A 69 -12.40 -4.41 -0.36
N SER A 70 -11.42 -4.18 -1.24
CA SER A 70 -10.02 -4.02 -0.84
C SER A 70 -9.85 -2.95 0.22
N SER A 71 -8.99 -3.22 1.19
CA SER A 71 -8.55 -2.27 2.22
C SER A 71 -7.90 -1.01 1.64
N LEU A 72 -7.40 -1.07 0.40
CA LEU A 72 -6.93 0.07 -0.38
C LEU A 72 -7.92 1.24 -0.35
N PHE A 73 -9.22 0.95 -0.47
CA PHE A 73 -10.26 1.97 -0.54
C PHE A 73 -10.51 2.69 0.80
N ARG A 74 -9.91 2.23 1.90
CA ARG A 74 -9.92 2.95 3.18
C ARG A 74 -8.92 4.10 3.23
N LEU A 75 -7.99 4.18 2.28
CA LEU A 75 -7.03 5.30 2.14
C LEU A 75 -7.70 6.49 1.44
N GLN A 76 -8.60 7.18 2.16
CA GLN A 76 -9.45 8.25 1.60
C GLN A 76 -8.70 9.49 1.10
N HIS A 77 -7.44 9.66 1.49
CA HIS A 77 -6.60 10.79 1.10
C HIS A 77 -5.63 10.46 -0.04
N LEU A 78 -5.72 9.26 -0.61
CA LEU A 78 -4.88 8.83 -1.71
C LEU A 78 -5.16 9.69 -2.95
N GLN A 79 -4.11 10.28 -3.51
CA GLN A 79 -4.15 11.13 -4.69
C GLN A 79 -3.54 10.40 -5.89
N THR A 80 -2.49 9.60 -5.64
CA THR A 80 -1.77 8.84 -6.66
C THR A 80 -1.76 7.36 -6.29
N LEU A 81 -2.16 6.53 -7.25
CA LEU A 81 -2.12 5.08 -7.15
C LEU A 81 -1.47 4.52 -8.42
N ASP A 82 -0.28 3.94 -8.28
CA ASP A 82 0.38 3.21 -9.36
C ASP A 82 0.46 1.73 -9.00
N LEU A 83 -0.30 0.91 -9.74
CA LEU A 83 -0.30 -0.55 -9.65
C LEU A 83 0.22 -1.18 -10.95
N GLY A 84 0.89 -0.41 -11.80
CA GLY A 84 1.38 -0.83 -13.11
C GLY A 84 2.38 -1.99 -13.03
N LEU A 85 2.51 -2.74 -14.13
CA LEU A 85 3.44 -3.86 -14.23
C LEU A 85 3.25 -4.96 -13.16
N ASN A 86 2.05 -5.05 -12.57
CA ASN A 86 1.64 -6.17 -11.73
C ASN A 86 0.69 -7.12 -12.49
N ASN A 87 0.54 -8.34 -12.00
CA ASN A 87 -0.40 -9.32 -12.56
C ASN A 87 -1.74 -9.28 -11.80
N LEU A 88 -2.43 -8.14 -11.92
CA LEU A 88 -3.71 -7.90 -11.29
C LEU A 88 -4.86 -8.29 -12.23
N THR A 89 -5.87 -8.95 -11.67
CA THR A 89 -7.13 -9.23 -12.37
C THR A 89 -8.28 -8.41 -11.79
N GLY A 90 -9.24 -8.03 -12.63
CA GLY A 90 -10.52 -7.49 -12.14
C GLY A 90 -11.43 -8.61 -11.65
N ASN A 91 -12.41 -8.25 -10.81
CA ASN A 91 -13.55 -9.09 -10.49
C ASN A 91 -14.83 -8.42 -11.02
#